data_AF-A0A4Z0PWL5-F1
#
_entry.id   AF-A0A4Z0PWL5-F1
#
_cell.length_a   1.000
_cell.length_b   1.000
_cell.length_c   1.000
_cell.angle_alpha   90.00
_cell.angle_beta   90.00
_cell.angle_gamma   90.00
#
_symmetry.space_group_name_H-M   'P 1'
#
loop_
_entity.id
_entity.type
_entity.pdbx_description
1 polymer ?
#
loop_
_entity_poly.entity_id
_entity_poly.type
_entity_poly.pdbx_seq_one_letter_code
_entity_poly.pdbx_strand_id
1 'polypeptide(L)' 'MAYPPSGRHSTTSTLYMVAGVLLLVALALRTPDLYRAWQTGELTTARAGLTLVFLVGALFMLRMGWRLRRNNRQNDVID' A
#
# COMPACT_ATOMS: atom_id res chain seq x y z
N MET A 1 32.43 11.59 13.03
CA MET A 1 31.32 10.62 13.05
C MET A 1 30.36 11.02 11.95
N ALA A 2 30.23 10.20 10.90
CA ALA A 2 29.35 10.51 9.77
C ALA A 2 27.90 10.23 10.18
N TYR A 3 27.10 11.29 10.34
CA TYR A 3 25.66 11.15 10.59
C TYR A 3 25.04 10.40 9.40
N PRO A 4 24.30 9.30 9.63
CA PRO A 4 23.57 8.67 8.53
C PRO A 4 22.56 9.67 7.97
N PRO A 5 22.43 9.81 6.65
CA PRO A 5 21.56 10.82 6.05
C PRO A 5 20.11 10.54 6.44
N SER A 6 19.58 11.37 7.34
CA SER A 6 18.20 11.36 7.85
C SER A 6 17.15 11.46 6.73
N GLY A 7 17.54 11.91 5.52
CA GLY A 7 16.68 11.97 4.33
C GLY A 7 16.26 10.62 3.74
N ARG A 8 16.99 9.52 4.00
CA ARG A 8 16.67 8.20 3.40
C ARG A 8 15.37 7.59 3.93
N HIS A 9 15.05 7.79 5.21
CA HIS A 9 13.84 7.23 5.83
C HIS A 9 12.54 7.90 5.36
N SER A 10 12.55 9.23 5.15
CA SER A 10 11.35 9.96 4.71
C SER A 10 10.92 9.56 3.29
N THR A 11 11.91 9.39 2.40
CA THR A 11 11.72 8.96 1.01
C THR A 11 11.11 7.57 0.92
N THR A 12 11.61 6.60 1.69
CA THR A 12 11.08 5.24 1.73
C THR A 12 9.64 5.18 2.22
N SER A 13 9.26 5.98 3.22
CA SER A 13 7.88 6.04 3.73
C SER A 13 6.88 6.51 2.67
N THR A 14 7.30 7.50 1.86
CA THR A 14 6.49 8.09 0.80
C THR A 14 6.32 7.09 -0.34
N LEU A 15 7.38 6.37 -0.70
CA LEU A 15 7.33 5.31 -1.71
C LEU A 15 6.34 4.19 -1.33
N TYR A 16 6.35 3.73 -0.07
CA TYR A 16 5.37 2.73 0.39
C TYR A 16 3.93 3.24 0.37
N MET A 17 3.71 4.52 0.73
CA MET A 17 2.37 5.11 0.63
C MET A 17 1.91 5.23 -0.82
N VAL A 18 2.75 5.76 -1.71
CA VAL A 18 2.42 5.91 -3.13
C VAL A 18 2.19 4.54 -3.77
N ALA A 19 3.03 3.56 -3.49
CA ALA A 19 2.85 2.19 -3.97
C ALA A 19 1.53 1.58 -3.48
N GLY A 20 1.21 1.73 -2.19
CA GLY A 20 -0.06 1.25 -1.62
C GLY A 20 -1.29 1.93 -2.25
N VAL A 21 -1.24 3.25 -2.47
CA VAL A 21 -2.31 4.00 -3.13
C VAL A 21 -2.46 3.58 -4.59
N LEU A 22 -1.36 3.48 -5.34
CA LEU A 22 -1.40 3.02 -6.74
C LEU A 22 -1.98 1.61 -6.85
N LEU A 23 -1.62 0.72 -5.92
CA LEU A 23 -2.17 -0.63 -5.89
C LEU A 23 -3.69 -0.62 -5.58
N LEU A 24 -4.16 0.25 -4.68
CA LEU A 24 -5.59 0.44 -4.43
C LEU A 24 -6.32 0.99 -5.66
N VAL A 25 -5.75 1.97 -6.35
CA VAL A 25 -6.32 2.53 -7.58
C VAL A 25 -6.41 1.45 -8.67
N ALA A 26 -5.35 0.65 -8.85
CA ALA A 26 -5.38 -0.49 -9.76
C ALA A 26 -6.47 -1.51 -9.39
N LEU A 27 -6.67 -1.77 -8.09
CA LEU A 27 -7.74 -2.64 -7.61
C LEU A 27 -9.13 -2.06 -7.90
N ALA A 28 -9.30 -0.74 -7.69
CA ALA A 28 -10.54 -0.04 -7.98
C ALA A 28 -10.89 -0.12 -9.47
N LEU A 29 -9.91 0.09 -10.35
CA LEU A 29 -10.07 -0.07 -11.80
C LEU A 29 -10.39 -1.51 -12.21
N ARG A 30 -9.90 -2.50 -11.46
CA ARG A 30 -10.17 -3.94 -11.70
C ARG A 30 -11.53 -4.39 -11.15
N THR A 31 -12.12 -3.65 -10.22
CA THR A 31 -13.40 -3.99 -9.57
C THR A 31 -14.56 -4.21 -10.55
N PRO A 32 -14.78 -3.39 -11.60
CA PRO A 32 -15.83 -3.64 -12.58
C PRO A 32 -15.68 -4.97 -13.34
N ASP A 33 -14.45 -5.41 -13.64
CA ASP A 33 -14.23 -6.71 -14.29
C ASP A 33 -14.55 -7.88 -13.35
N LEU A 34 -14.20 -7.76 -12.06
CA LEU A 34 -14.62 -8.73 -11.05
C LEU A 34 -16.15 -8.78 -10.92
N TYR A 35 -16.81 -7.63 -10.94
CA TYR A 35 -18.26 -7.54 -10.86
C TYR A 35 -18.94 -8.18 -12.06
N ARG A 36 -18.43 -7.95 -13.27
CA ARG A 36 -18.91 -8.62 -14.49
C ARG A 36 -18.71 -10.13 -14.43
N ALA A 37 -17.53 -10.60 -14.02
CA ALA A 37 -17.25 -12.03 -13.86
C ALA A 37 -18.16 -12.68 -12.81
N TRP A 38 -18.54 -11.95 -11.76
CA TRP A 38 -19.51 -12.41 -10.78
C TRP A 38 -20.91 -12.52 -11.38
N GLN A 39 -21.35 -11.53 -12.17
CA GLN A 39 -22.65 -11.55 -12.84
C GLN A 39 -22.77 -12.67 -13.87
N THR A 40 -21.69 -13.01 -14.58
CA THR A 40 -21.68 -14.09 -15.58
C THR A 40 -21.42 -15.47 -14.98
N GLY A 41 -21.14 -15.56 -13.67
CA GLY A 41 -20.80 -16.82 -13.00
C GLY A 41 -19.39 -17.34 -13.31
N GLU A 42 -18.57 -16.57 -14.02
CA GLU A 42 -17.19 -16.92 -14.37
C GLU A 42 -16.16 -16.54 -13.29
N LEU A 43 -16.63 -16.02 -12.15
CA LEU A 43 -15.75 -15.64 -11.05
C LEU A 43 -15.15 -16.88 -10.39
N THR A 44 -13.86 -17.13 -10.67
CA THR A 44 -13.13 -18.21 -10.02
C THR A 44 -12.64 -17.81 -8.63
N THR A 45 -12.60 -18.78 -7.71
CA THR A 45 -12.05 -18.59 -6.36
C THR A 45 -10.61 -18.10 -6.38
N ALA A 46 -9.82 -18.52 -7.38
CA ALA A 46 -8.46 -18.03 -7.58
C ALA A 46 -8.40 -16.53 -7.92
N ARG A 47 -9.29 -16.02 -8.78
CA ARG A 47 -9.38 -14.58 -9.11
C ARG A 47 -9.80 -13.75 -7.90
N ALA A 48 -10.79 -14.22 -7.15
CA ALA A 48 -11.24 -13.56 -5.93
C ALA A 48 -10.13 -13.54 -4.86
N GLY A 49 -9.49 -14.68 -4.61
CA GLY A 49 -8.40 -14.83 -3.65
C GLY A 49 -7.19 -13.95 -3.96
N LEU A 50 -6.74 -13.90 -5.22
CA LEU A 50 -5.64 -13.00 -5.64
C LEU A 50 -5.97 -11.53 -5.37
N THR A 51 -7.19 -11.11 -5.70
CA THR A 51 -7.64 -9.73 -5.47
C THR A 51 -7.62 -9.37 -3.98
N LEU A 52 -8.00 -10.32 -3.13
CA LEU A 52 -7.99 -10.18 -1.68
C LEU A 52 -6.56 -10.07 -1.11
N VAL A 53 -5.62 -10.86 -1.63
CA VAL A 53 -4.19 -10.75 -1.28
C VAL A 53 -3.64 -9.39 -1.67
N PHE A 54 -3.94 -8.89 -2.87
CA PHE A 54 -3.54 -7.55 -3.29
C PHE A 54 -4.14 -6.46 -2.41
N LEU A 55 -5.42 -6.57 -2.03
CA LEU A 55 -6.07 -5.62 -1.13
C LEU A 55 -5.37 -5.57 0.23
N VAL A 56 -5.11 -6.74 0.84
CA VAL A 56 -4.39 -6.83 2.12
C VAL A 56 -2.98 -6.25 2.00
N GLY A 57 -2.27 -6.54 0.91
CA GLY A 57 -0.95 -5.98 0.63
C GLY A 57 -0.96 -4.45 0.53
N ALA A 58 -1.91 -3.87 -0.21
CA ALA A 58 -2.11 -2.43 -0.31
C ALA A 58 -2.32 -1.77 1.06
N LEU A 59 -3.23 -2.33 1.86
CA LEU A 59 -3.54 -1.81 3.19
C LEU A 59 -2.34 -1.92 4.14
N PHE A 60 -1.56 -3.01 4.03
CA PHE A 60 -0.34 -3.19 4.81
C PHE A 60 0.72 -2.14 4.44
N MET A 61 0.94 -1.87 3.14
CA MET A 61 1.87 -0.83 2.68
C MET A 61 1.45 0.57 3.16
N LEU A 62 0.16 0.89 3.08
CA LEU A 62 -0.40 2.13 3.62
C LEU A 62 -0.18 2.26 5.13
N ARG A 63 -0.42 1.18 5.89
CA ARG A 63 -0.20 1.16 7.33
C ARG A 63 1.27 1.29 7.70
N MET A 64 2.17 0.65 6.95
CA MET A 64 3.62 0.72 7.18
C MET A 64 4.17 2.10 6.84
N GLY A 65 3.77 2.69 5.71
CA GLY A 65 4.10 4.09 5.37
C GLY A 65 3.59 5.07 6.42
N TRP A 66 2.37 4.87 6.94
CA TRP A 66 1.80 5.71 7.99
C TRP A 66 2.52 5.57 9.34
N ARG A 67 2.99 4.37 9.69
CA ARG A 67 3.83 4.17 10.88
C ARG A 67 5.19 4.85 10.72
N LEU A 68 5.88 4.68 9.60
CA LEU A 68 7.18 5.32 9.36
C LEU A 68 7.08 6.86 9.45
N ARG A 69 6.01 7.45 8.88
CA ARG A 69 5.79 8.90 8.94
C ARG A 69 5.59 9.42 10.36
N ARG A 70 4.94 8.63 11.24
CA ARG A 70 4.77 8.99 12.66
C ARG A 70 6.06 8.87 13.46
N ASN A 71 6.86 7.82 13.22
CA ASN A 71 8.13 7.62 13.92
C ASN A 71 9.16 8.69 13.53
N ASN A 72 9.23 9.10 12.25
CA ASN A 72 10.13 10.19 11.83
C ASN A 72 9.80 11.52 12.53
N ARG A 73 8.51 11.86 12.65
CA ARG A 73 8.05 13.08 13.32
C ARG A 73 8.42 13.14 14.81
N GLN A 74 8.65 11.98 15.43
CA GLN A 74 9.01 11.90 16.85
C GLN A 74 10.52 12.08 17.07
N ASN A 75 11.35 11.68 16.10
CA ASN A 75 12.79 11.94 16.14
C ASN A 75 13.14 13.40 15.85
N ASP A 76 12.41 14.08 14.97
CA ASP A 76 12.62 15.51 14.66
C ASP A 76 12.26 16.47 15.81
N VAL A 77 11.62 15.99 16.89
CA VAL A 77 11.21 16.82 18.05
C VAL A 77 12.15 16.64 19.26
N ILE A 78 13.08 15.69 19.21
CA ILE A 78 14.00 15.35 20.30
C ILE A 78 15.41 15.95 20.08
N ASP A 79 15.71 16.45 18.88
CA ASP A 79 16.87 17.31 18.58
C ASP A 79 16.52 18.81 18.76
#